data_AF-A0A7J8EUE9-F1
#
_entry.id   AF-A0A7J8EUE9-F1
#
_cell.length_a   1.000
_cell.length_b   1.000
_cell.length_c   1.000
_cell.angle_alpha   90.00
_cell.angle_beta   90.00
_cell.angle_gamma   90.00
#
_symmetry.space_group_name_H-M   'P 1'
#
loop_
_entity.id
_entity.type
_entity.pdbx_description
1 polymer ?
#
loop_
_entity_poly.entity_id
_entity_poly.type
_entity_poly.pdbx_seq_one_letter_code
_entity_poly.pdbx_strand_id
1 'polypeptide(L)'
;MAKDVGNVVEAMYGDLPPPIMLIGHSMGGAIAVHTASSNLVPSLLGLCVIDVVEGTAMDALNSMQNFLRGRPKTFKSLENAIEWSVKSGQIRNLESARVSMVGQVKQCEGITSPEGSKSIVEGIIEEEEEDEEGSESVNKRKKEDDMETKKDHPYTWRIELAKTEKYWDGWFRGLSNLFLSCSIPKLLLLAGVDRLDKDLTIGQMQGKFQMQVLPQCGHAVHEDAPDKVAEAVATFLIRHRFAEPIGGFQCVFPGC
;
A
#
# COMPACT_ATOMS: atom_id res chain seq x y z
N MET A 1 6.24 0.69 -15.80
CA MET A 1 5.64 1.45 -14.70
C MET A 1 5.54 2.94 -15.01
N ALA A 2 6.63 3.71 -15.11
CA ALA A 2 6.51 5.16 -15.43
C ALA A 2 5.79 5.41 -16.77
N LYS A 3 6.11 4.64 -17.81
CA LYS A 3 5.40 4.68 -19.10
C LYS A 3 3.90 4.38 -18.97
N ASP A 4 3.53 3.48 -18.06
CA ASP A 4 2.12 3.12 -17.84
C ASP A 4 1.34 4.30 -17.24
N VAL A 5 1.97 5.10 -16.35
CA VAL A 5 1.37 6.33 -15.81
C VAL A 5 1.08 7.32 -16.94
N GLY A 6 2.05 7.55 -17.83
CA GLY A 6 1.86 8.42 -19.00
C GLY A 6 0.73 7.92 -19.92
N ASN A 7 0.74 6.62 -20.25
CA ASN A 7 -0.29 6.00 -21.09
C ASN A 7 -1.69 6.11 -20.47
N VAL A 8 -1.82 6.01 -19.13
CA VAL A 8 -3.10 6.19 -18.44
C VAL A 8 -3.58 7.63 -18.54
N VAL A 9 -2.70 8.62 -18.33
CA VAL A 9 -3.06 10.05 -18.49
C VAL A 9 -3.51 10.33 -19.93
N GLU A 10 -2.78 9.83 -20.91
CA GLU A 10 -3.14 9.95 -22.34
C GLU A 10 -4.48 9.29 -22.63
N ALA A 11 -4.72 8.07 -22.14
CA ALA A 11 -5.99 7.36 -22.35
C ALA A 11 -7.18 8.07 -21.68
N MET A 12 -6.96 8.76 -20.55
CA MET A 12 -8.03 9.44 -19.81
C MET A 12 -8.38 10.82 -20.37
N TYR A 13 -7.38 11.57 -20.85
CA TYR A 13 -7.56 12.99 -21.19
C TYR A 13 -7.12 13.37 -22.61
N GLY A 14 -6.44 12.48 -23.33
CA GLY A 14 -5.91 12.72 -24.67
C GLY A 14 -5.04 13.97 -24.72
N ASP A 15 -5.36 14.86 -25.66
CA ASP A 15 -4.61 16.10 -25.91
C ASP A 15 -4.92 17.23 -24.91
N LEU A 16 -5.90 17.07 -24.01
CA LEU A 16 -6.32 18.09 -23.05
C LEU A 16 -6.18 17.61 -21.59
N PRO A 17 -4.97 17.23 -21.14
CA PRO A 17 -4.77 16.82 -19.76
C PRO A 17 -4.94 18.03 -18.82
N PRO A 18 -5.73 17.90 -17.73
CA PRO A 18 -5.84 18.95 -16.73
C PRO A 18 -4.49 19.15 -16.01
N PRO A 19 -4.31 20.25 -15.26
CA PRO A 19 -3.14 20.40 -14.41
C PRO A 19 -3.04 19.25 -13.39
N ILE A 20 -1.91 18.55 -13.35
CA ILE A 20 -1.73 17.34 -12.53
C ILE A 20 -0.60 17.55 -11.53
N MET A 21 -0.80 17.08 -10.30
CA MET A 21 0.26 16.89 -9.30
C MET A 21 0.46 15.39 -9.09
N LEU A 22 1.68 14.89 -9.28
CA LEU A 22 2.01 13.51 -8.96
C LEU A 22 2.31 13.37 -7.47
N ILE A 23 1.73 12.36 -6.83
CA ILE A 23 1.99 12.03 -5.42
C ILE A 23 2.26 10.53 -5.35
N GLY A 24 3.45 10.15 -4.87
CA GLY A 24 3.86 8.75 -4.81
C GLY A 24 4.47 8.36 -3.48
N HIS A 25 4.08 7.19 -2.96
CA HIS A 25 4.62 6.58 -1.75
C HIS A 25 5.54 5.41 -2.08
N SER A 26 6.65 5.24 -1.34
CA SER A 26 7.56 4.10 -1.48
C SER A 26 7.95 3.85 -2.95
N MET A 27 7.80 2.63 -3.48
CA MET A 27 7.96 2.34 -4.92
C MET A 27 7.20 3.34 -5.82
N GLY A 28 5.98 3.73 -5.47
CA GLY A 28 5.20 4.72 -6.22
C GLY A 28 5.84 6.11 -6.25
N GLY A 29 6.58 6.49 -5.22
CA GLY A 29 7.38 7.72 -5.17
C GLY A 29 8.49 7.70 -6.22
N ALA A 30 9.21 6.58 -6.34
CA ALA A 30 10.20 6.39 -7.39
C ALA A 30 9.56 6.50 -8.78
N ILE A 31 8.44 5.80 -9.01
CA ILE A 31 7.74 5.84 -10.30
C ILE A 31 7.25 7.27 -10.62
N ALA A 32 6.75 8.01 -9.63
CA ALA A 32 6.35 9.41 -9.82
C ALA A 32 7.52 10.28 -10.29
N VAL A 33 8.70 10.14 -9.68
CA VAL A 33 9.92 10.86 -10.09
C VAL A 33 10.35 10.48 -11.50
N HIS A 34 10.39 9.18 -11.84
CA HIS A 34 10.73 8.73 -13.19
C HIS A 34 9.74 9.24 -14.25
N THR A 35 8.45 9.29 -13.90
CA THR A 35 7.38 9.82 -14.77
C THR A 35 7.57 11.31 -15.02
N ALA A 36 7.84 12.07 -13.95
CA ALA A 36 8.11 13.51 -14.02
C ALA A 36 9.38 13.82 -14.81
N SER A 37 10.49 13.14 -14.50
CA SER A 37 11.78 13.36 -15.15
C SER A 37 11.76 13.01 -16.64
N SER A 38 10.99 11.99 -17.02
CA SER A 38 10.79 11.61 -18.42
C SER A 38 9.74 12.47 -19.14
N ASN A 39 9.18 13.48 -18.47
CA ASN A 39 8.15 14.38 -18.97
C ASN A 39 6.94 13.66 -19.60
N LEU A 40 6.50 12.55 -18.98
CA LEU A 40 5.40 11.72 -19.49
C LEU A 40 4.01 12.29 -19.17
N VAL A 41 3.93 13.33 -18.35
CA VAL A 41 2.70 14.06 -18.02
C VAL A 41 2.90 15.52 -18.41
N PRO A 42 2.45 15.96 -19.60
CA PRO A 42 2.74 17.30 -20.12
C PRO A 42 2.20 18.45 -19.26
N SER A 43 1.12 18.21 -18.51
CA SER A 43 0.47 19.19 -17.63
C SER A 43 0.91 19.09 -16.16
N LEU A 44 2.05 18.43 -15.90
CA LEU A 44 2.57 18.24 -14.55
C LEU A 44 3.01 19.58 -13.93
N LEU A 45 2.36 19.97 -12.83
CA LEU A 45 2.66 21.21 -12.11
C LEU A 45 3.38 21.01 -10.78
N GLY A 46 3.44 19.79 -10.25
CA GLY A 46 4.03 19.51 -8.95
C GLY A 46 4.29 18.03 -8.71
N LEU A 47 5.22 17.75 -7.79
CA LEU A 47 5.62 16.40 -7.44
C LEU A 47 5.75 16.25 -5.92
N CYS A 48 5.08 15.26 -5.35
CA CYS A 48 5.21 14.86 -3.95
C CYS A 48 5.72 13.42 -3.85
N VAL A 49 6.74 13.23 -3.01
CA VAL A 49 7.29 11.91 -2.67
C VAL A 49 7.06 11.67 -1.18
N ILE A 50 6.51 10.51 -0.84
CA ILE A 50 6.19 10.12 0.53
C ILE A 50 7.05 8.93 0.94
N ASP A 51 7.83 9.12 2.00
CA ASP A 51 8.61 8.11 2.72
C ASP A 51 9.61 7.33 1.83
N VAL A 52 10.29 8.04 0.92
CA VAL A 52 11.35 7.49 0.05
C VAL A 52 12.55 8.41 0.02
N VAL A 53 13.71 7.85 0.31
CA VAL A 53 15.02 8.47 0.08
C VAL A 53 15.96 7.39 -0.43
N GLU A 54 16.78 7.69 -1.44
CA GLU A 54 17.64 6.71 -2.10
C GLU A 54 18.53 5.96 -1.11
N GLY A 55 19.30 6.67 -0.28
CA GLY A 55 20.25 6.04 0.64
C GLY A 55 19.59 5.02 1.57
N THR A 56 18.52 5.42 2.25
CA THR A 56 17.80 4.51 3.17
C THR A 56 17.02 3.42 2.46
N ALA A 57 16.50 3.68 1.25
CA ALA A 57 15.84 2.66 0.45
C ALA A 57 16.82 1.55 0.03
N MET A 58 18.02 1.92 -0.42
CA MET A 58 19.07 0.99 -0.82
C MET A 58 19.56 0.12 0.35
N ASP A 59 19.73 0.72 1.53
CA ASP A 59 20.12 -0.01 2.75
C ASP A 59 19.01 -0.97 3.23
N ALA A 60 17.74 -0.59 3.04
CA ALA A 60 16.59 -1.35 3.51
C ALA A 60 16.19 -2.53 2.60
N LEU A 61 16.73 -2.67 1.39
CA LEU A 61 16.32 -3.72 0.44
C LEU A 61 16.43 -5.13 1.03
N ASN A 62 17.52 -5.43 1.73
CA ASN A 62 17.72 -6.73 2.38
C ASN A 62 16.75 -6.95 3.56
N SER A 63 16.46 -5.90 4.33
CA SER A 63 15.48 -5.95 5.43
C SER A 63 14.06 -6.23 4.90
N MET A 64 13.72 -5.62 3.76
CA MET A 64 12.42 -5.82 3.11
C MET A 64 12.20 -7.29 2.72
N GLN A 65 13.21 -8.00 2.22
CA GLN A 65 13.10 -9.43 1.92
C GLN A 65 12.72 -10.26 3.15
N ASN A 66 13.36 -9.96 4.29
CA ASN A 66 13.07 -10.66 5.55
C ASN A 66 11.64 -10.35 6.03
N PHE A 67 11.22 -9.09 5.95
CA PHE A 67 9.86 -8.69 6.27
C PHE A 67 8.84 -9.43 5.38
N LEU A 68 9.05 -9.44 4.06
CA LEU A 68 8.12 -10.06 3.11
C LEU A 68 7.98 -11.57 3.33
N ARG A 69 9.07 -12.26 3.70
CA ARG A 69 9.07 -13.71 4.02
C ARG A 69 8.39 -14.03 5.34
N GLY A 70 8.40 -13.11 6.30
CA GLY A 70 7.75 -13.26 7.60
C GLY A 70 6.22 -13.11 7.57
N ARG A 71 5.64 -12.66 6.44
CA ARG A 71 4.20 -12.46 6.32
C ARG A 71 3.44 -13.79 6.21
N PRO A 72 2.21 -13.89 6.75
CA PRO A 72 1.34 -15.03 6.49
C PRO A 72 1.16 -15.26 4.99
N LYS A 73 1.20 -16.51 4.55
CA LYS A 73 0.99 -16.86 3.13
C LYS A 73 -0.47 -16.74 2.70
N THR A 74 -1.38 -16.99 3.64
CA THR A 74 -2.82 -16.98 3.43
C THR A 74 -3.56 -16.44 4.65
N PHE A 75 -4.76 -15.92 4.43
CA PHE A 75 -5.70 -15.47 5.44
C PHE A 75 -7.01 -16.24 5.31
N LYS A 76 -7.67 -16.57 6.43
CA LYS A 76 -8.94 -17.33 6.41
C LYS A 76 -10.07 -16.51 5.80
N SER A 77 -10.14 -15.22 6.15
CA SER A 77 -11.09 -14.26 5.61
C SER A 77 -10.41 -12.91 5.38
N LEU A 78 -11.13 -12.00 4.74
CA LEU A 78 -10.70 -10.62 4.56
C LEU A 78 -10.55 -9.90 5.91
N GLU A 79 -11.47 -10.16 6.85
CA GLU A 79 -11.45 -9.58 8.19
C GLU A 79 -10.18 -9.98 8.95
N ASN A 80 -9.73 -11.23 8.84
CA ASN A 80 -8.47 -11.64 9.44
C ASN A 80 -7.25 -10.98 8.79
N ALA A 81 -7.30 -10.68 7.49
CA ALA A 81 -6.24 -9.92 6.82
C ALA A 81 -6.20 -8.47 7.34
N ILE A 82 -7.36 -7.82 7.49
CA ILE A 82 -7.48 -6.48 8.09
C ILE A 82 -6.94 -6.48 9.52
N GLU A 83 -7.39 -7.42 10.36
CA GLU A 83 -6.95 -7.55 11.74
C GLU A 83 -5.43 -7.76 11.85
N TRP A 84 -4.87 -8.65 11.02
CA TRP A 84 -3.43 -8.87 10.97
C TRP A 84 -2.66 -7.61 10.56
N SER A 85 -3.16 -6.84 9.59
CA SER A 85 -2.47 -5.63 9.12
C SER A 85 -2.32 -4.57 10.22
N VAL A 86 -3.32 -4.46 11.10
CA VAL A 86 -3.29 -3.55 12.25
C VAL A 86 -2.44 -4.10 13.38
N LYS A 87 -2.62 -5.38 13.76
CA LYS A 87 -1.85 -6.00 14.85
C LYS A 87 -0.36 -6.14 14.55
N SER A 88 0.01 -6.35 13.29
CA SER A 88 1.40 -6.40 12.85
C SER A 88 2.07 -5.02 12.77
N GLY A 89 1.28 -3.94 12.86
CA GLY A 89 1.76 -2.57 12.72
C GLY A 89 2.05 -2.15 11.27
N GLN A 90 1.62 -2.93 10.27
CA GLN A 90 1.75 -2.55 8.85
C GLN A 90 0.94 -1.29 8.54
N ILE A 91 -0.29 -1.22 9.06
CA ILE A 91 -1.20 -0.07 8.97
C ILE A 91 -1.72 0.21 10.38
N ARG A 92 -1.46 1.39 10.92
CA ARG A 92 -1.86 1.75 12.29
C ARG A 92 -3.30 2.23 12.35
N ASN A 93 -3.82 2.78 11.26
CA ASN A 93 -5.18 3.29 11.17
C ASN A 93 -6.16 2.18 10.76
N LEU A 94 -7.04 1.77 11.68
CA LEU A 94 -8.06 0.75 11.42
C LEU A 94 -9.05 1.16 10.32
N GLU A 95 -9.42 2.44 10.24
CA GLU A 95 -10.34 2.93 9.21
C GLU A 95 -9.73 2.75 7.81
N SER A 96 -8.46 3.13 7.66
CA SER A 96 -7.72 2.95 6.41
C SER A 96 -7.55 1.46 6.07
N ALA A 97 -7.13 0.64 7.04
CA ALA A 97 -6.91 -0.79 6.85
C ALA A 97 -8.16 -1.53 6.35
N ARG A 98 -9.36 -1.16 6.84
CA ARG A 98 -10.64 -1.76 6.41
C ARG A 98 -10.94 -1.55 4.93
N VAL A 99 -10.44 -0.46 4.35
CA VAL A 99 -10.66 -0.09 2.94
C VAL A 99 -9.46 -0.47 2.06
N SER A 100 -8.23 -0.38 2.55
CA SER A 100 -7.03 -0.60 1.73
C SER A 100 -6.62 -2.07 1.62
N MET A 101 -6.89 -2.89 2.65
CA MET A 101 -6.43 -4.28 2.66
C MET A 101 -7.07 -5.13 1.56
N VAL A 102 -8.29 -4.82 1.11
CA VAL A 102 -8.91 -5.49 -0.04
C VAL A 102 -8.07 -5.35 -1.31
N GLY A 103 -7.34 -4.25 -1.48
CA GLY A 103 -6.42 -4.05 -2.61
C GLY A 103 -5.18 -4.95 -2.51
N GLN A 104 -4.76 -5.30 -1.30
CA GLN A 104 -3.52 -6.04 -1.03
C GLN A 104 -3.68 -7.57 -1.09
N VAL A 105 -4.90 -8.10 -0.96
CA VAL A 105 -5.17 -9.55 -0.97
C VAL A 105 -6.15 -9.97 -2.06
N LYS A 106 -6.00 -11.17 -2.61
CA LYS A 106 -6.93 -11.78 -3.58
C LYS A 106 -7.42 -13.12 -3.05
N GLN A 107 -8.62 -13.55 -3.46
CA GLN A 107 -9.08 -14.91 -3.18
C GLN A 107 -8.12 -15.92 -3.82
N CYS A 108 -7.80 -16.98 -3.09
CA CYS A 108 -7.10 -18.13 -3.64
C CYS A 108 -8.00 -18.75 -4.72
N GLU A 109 -7.44 -18.96 -5.90
CA GLU A 109 -8.12 -19.71 -6.94
C GLU A 109 -8.32 -21.13 -6.40
N GLY A 110 -9.59 -21.53 -6.25
CA GLY A 110 -9.91 -22.91 -5.92
C GLY A 110 -9.32 -23.79 -6.99
N ILE A 111 -8.60 -24.84 -6.60
CA ILE A 111 -8.26 -25.92 -7.51
C ILE A 111 -9.59 -26.44 -8.04
N THR A 112 -9.96 -26.06 -9.27
CA THR A 112 -10.92 -26.83 -10.05
C THR A 112 -10.17 -28.11 -10.41
N SER A 113 -10.25 -29.10 -9.52
CA SER A 113 -9.57 -30.37 -9.73
C SER A 113 -10.02 -30.98 -11.06
N PRO A 114 -9.13 -31.27 -12.01
CA PRO A 114 -9.37 -32.36 -12.93
C PRO A 114 -9.18 -33.65 -12.12
N GLU A 115 -10.27 -34.42 -11.99
CA GLU A 115 -10.33 -35.85 -11.70
C GLU A 115 -9.23 -36.50 -10.82
N GLY A 116 -9.64 -36.90 -9.60
CA GLY A 116 -9.37 -38.24 -9.08
C GLY A 116 -7.93 -38.60 -8.72
N SER A 117 -7.55 -38.39 -7.45
CA SER A 117 -6.56 -39.24 -6.76
C SER A 117 -6.84 -39.21 -5.26
N LYS A 118 -7.53 -40.23 -4.76
CA LYS A 118 -7.71 -40.45 -3.31
C LYS A 118 -6.37 -40.96 -2.75
N SER A 119 -5.64 -40.12 -2.05
CA SER A 119 -4.59 -40.58 -1.13
C SER A 119 -5.19 -40.70 0.27
N ILE A 120 -5.29 -41.96 0.72
CA ILE A 120 -5.61 -42.36 2.08
C ILE A 120 -4.57 -41.78 3.04
N VAL A 121 -5.01 -41.13 4.11
CA VAL A 121 -4.18 -40.94 5.32
C VAL A 121 -5.08 -41.22 6.52
N GLU A 122 -4.70 -42.27 7.25
CA GLU A 122 -5.25 -42.74 8.52
C GLU A 122 -5.31 -41.63 9.57
N GLY A 123 -6.46 -41.50 10.22
CA GLY A 123 -6.65 -40.75 11.46
C GLY A 123 -7.21 -41.69 12.51
N ILE A 124 -6.42 -41.89 13.56
CA ILE A 124 -6.64 -42.74 14.73
C ILE A 124 -7.99 -42.39 15.39
N ILE A 125 -8.83 -43.40 15.62
CA ILE A 125 -10.07 -43.33 16.40
C ILE A 125 -9.72 -43.79 17.82
N GLU A 126 -9.87 -42.91 18.81
CA GLU A 126 -9.91 -43.30 20.22
C GLU A 126 -11.34 -43.76 20.54
N GLU A 127 -11.45 -44.98 21.05
CA GLU A 127 -12.67 -45.63 21.49
C GLU A 127 -13.07 -45.12 22.89
N GLU A 128 -14.33 -44.71 23.06
CA GLU A 128 -14.98 -44.67 24.37
C GLU A 128 -16.23 -45.58 24.30
N GLU A 129 -16.29 -46.53 25.23
CA GLU A 129 -17.32 -47.57 25.33
C GLU A 129 -18.67 -47.05 25.85
N GLU A 130 -19.66 -47.89 25.54
CA GLU A 130 -21.12 -47.75 25.57
C GLU A 130 -21.76 -47.68 26.97
N ASP A 131 -22.99 -47.16 27.01
CA ASP A 131 -24.08 -47.71 27.85
C ASP A 131 -25.44 -47.41 27.17
N GLU A 132 -26.17 -48.48 26.82
CA GLU A 132 -27.62 -48.51 26.45
C GLU A 132 -28.48 -48.30 27.73
N GLU A 133 -29.76 -47.88 27.75
CA GLU A 133 -30.96 -48.26 27.00
C GLU A 133 -32.05 -47.16 27.14
N GLY A 134 -33.04 -47.14 26.21
CA GLY A 134 -34.41 -46.70 26.54
C GLY A 134 -35.17 -45.86 25.49
N SER A 135 -36.06 -46.53 24.76
CA SER A 135 -37.19 -46.09 23.89
C SER A 135 -37.93 -44.79 24.30
N GLU A 136 -38.56 -43.95 23.45
CA GLU A 136 -39.53 -44.19 22.37
C GLU A 136 -39.62 -42.98 21.39
N SER A 137 -40.14 -43.29 20.21
CA SER A 137 -40.39 -42.47 19.03
C SER A 137 -41.34 -41.27 19.19
N VAL A 138 -40.93 -40.08 18.72
CA VAL A 138 -41.83 -39.05 18.18
C VAL A 138 -41.24 -38.39 16.94
N ASN A 139 -41.96 -38.58 15.84
CA ASN A 139 -41.72 -38.08 14.50
C ASN A 139 -41.76 -36.53 14.47
N LYS A 140 -40.61 -35.85 14.28
CA LYS A 140 -40.57 -34.39 14.08
C LYS A 140 -39.69 -34.03 12.88
N ARG A 141 -40.36 -33.92 11.73
CA ARG A 141 -40.03 -33.21 10.48
C ARG A 141 -38.61 -32.61 10.41
N LYS A 142 -37.76 -33.21 9.56
CA LYS A 142 -36.58 -32.55 8.99
C LYS A 142 -36.98 -31.20 8.41
N LYS A 143 -36.53 -30.10 9.02
CA LYS A 143 -36.26 -28.87 8.29
C LYS A 143 -34.90 -29.08 7.64
N GLU A 144 -34.92 -29.29 6.32
CA GLU A 144 -33.75 -29.08 5.47
C GLU A 144 -33.48 -27.57 5.52
N ASP A 145 -32.68 -27.14 6.51
CA ASP A 145 -32.01 -25.85 6.41
C ASP A 145 -30.92 -26.03 5.36
N ASP A 146 -31.15 -25.38 4.23
CA ASP A 146 -30.23 -25.17 3.13
C ASP A 146 -29.04 -24.33 3.65
N MET A 147 -28.17 -24.94 4.44
CA MET A 147 -26.85 -24.41 4.72
C MET A 147 -26.03 -24.60 3.44
N GLU A 148 -26.17 -23.65 2.51
CA GLU A 148 -25.06 -23.28 1.64
C GLU A 148 -23.85 -23.04 2.55
N THR A 149 -23.04 -24.07 2.71
CA THR A 149 -21.71 -23.95 3.29
C THR A 149 -20.96 -23.07 2.31
N LYS A 150 -20.98 -21.75 2.54
CA LYS A 150 -20.09 -20.81 1.87
C LYS A 150 -18.70 -21.40 2.04
N LYS A 151 -18.17 -22.01 0.96
CA LYS A 151 -16.77 -22.38 0.91
C LYS A 151 -16.03 -21.05 0.92
N ASP A 152 -15.69 -20.56 2.11
CA ASP A 152 -14.86 -19.38 2.23
C ASP A 152 -13.50 -19.74 1.64
N HIS A 153 -13.22 -19.20 0.45
CA HIS A 153 -11.95 -19.39 -0.19
C HIS A 153 -10.93 -18.55 0.59
N PRO A 154 -9.80 -19.13 1.01
CA PRO A 154 -8.78 -18.37 1.72
C PRO A 154 -8.26 -17.25 0.82
N TYR A 155 -7.77 -16.18 1.43
CA TYR A 155 -7.14 -15.08 0.72
C TYR A 155 -5.61 -15.25 0.70
N THR A 156 -4.95 -14.75 -0.33
CA THR A 156 -3.48 -14.66 -0.42
C THR A 156 -3.08 -13.26 -0.91
N TRP A 157 -1.79 -12.93 -0.87
CA TRP A 157 -1.30 -11.65 -1.35
C TRP A 157 -1.60 -11.46 -2.84
N ARG A 158 -2.05 -10.25 -3.21
CA ARG A 158 -2.29 -9.83 -4.60
C ARG A 158 -1.07 -10.10 -5.49
N ILE A 159 0.10 -9.81 -4.94
CA ILE A 159 1.40 -9.93 -5.61
C ILE A 159 2.45 -10.47 -4.64
N GLU A 160 3.30 -11.35 -5.14
CA GLU A 160 4.50 -11.79 -4.44
C GLU A 160 5.63 -10.78 -4.68
N LEU A 161 5.65 -9.72 -3.86
CA LEU A 161 6.56 -8.58 -4.05
C LEU A 161 8.05 -8.98 -4.04
N ALA A 162 8.43 -10.07 -3.36
CA ALA A 162 9.80 -10.57 -3.38
C ALA A 162 10.29 -10.90 -4.80
N LYS A 163 9.39 -11.31 -5.73
CA LYS A 163 9.75 -11.60 -7.13
C LYS A 163 10.15 -10.35 -7.93
N THR A 164 9.85 -9.15 -7.43
CA THR A 164 10.21 -7.89 -8.10
C THR A 164 11.58 -7.37 -7.68
N GLU A 165 12.31 -8.07 -6.81
CA GLU A 165 13.62 -7.65 -6.26
C GLU A 165 14.61 -7.21 -7.33
N LYS A 166 14.66 -7.93 -8.45
CA LYS A 166 15.49 -7.59 -9.63
C LYS A 166 15.24 -6.20 -10.21
N TYR A 167 14.13 -5.54 -9.89
CA TYR A 167 13.79 -4.20 -10.36
C TYR A 167 14.05 -3.11 -9.32
N TRP A 168 14.27 -3.47 -8.05
CA TRP A 168 14.36 -2.49 -6.95
C TRP A 168 15.53 -1.53 -7.11
N ASP A 169 16.68 -2.02 -7.59
CA ASP A 169 17.83 -1.16 -7.90
C ASP A 169 17.46 -0.06 -8.91
N GLY A 170 16.73 -0.43 -9.97
CA GLY A 170 16.27 0.51 -10.99
C GLY A 170 15.17 1.47 -10.53
N TRP A 171 14.57 1.26 -9.35
CA TRP A 171 13.61 2.19 -8.76
C TRP A 171 14.31 3.27 -7.94
N PHE A 172 15.36 2.92 -7.21
CA PHE A 172 15.93 3.80 -6.18
C PHE A 172 17.31 4.37 -6.54
N ARG A 173 18.10 3.70 -7.38
CA ARG A 173 19.43 4.17 -7.75
C ARG A 173 19.36 5.50 -8.51
N GLY A 174 20.07 6.51 -8.01
CA GLY A 174 20.08 7.87 -8.52
C GLY A 174 18.80 8.66 -8.29
N LEU A 175 17.84 8.13 -7.53
CA LEU A 175 16.52 8.72 -7.36
C LEU A 175 16.57 10.11 -6.70
N SER A 176 17.48 10.32 -5.74
CA SER A 176 17.59 11.60 -5.04
C SER A 176 18.00 12.73 -5.98
N ASN A 177 19.02 12.50 -6.81
CA ASN A 177 19.42 13.47 -7.84
C ASN A 177 18.37 13.64 -8.94
N LEU A 178 17.69 12.55 -9.32
CA LEU A 178 16.63 12.60 -10.33
C LEU A 178 15.44 13.46 -9.85
N PHE A 179 15.02 13.29 -8.59
CA PHE A 179 14.02 14.12 -7.95
C PHE A 179 14.44 15.60 -7.94
N LEU A 180 15.68 15.90 -7.55
CA LEU A 180 16.21 17.26 -7.53
C LEU A 180 16.29 17.90 -8.93
N SER A 181 16.50 17.10 -9.98
CA SER A 181 16.57 17.57 -11.37
C SER A 181 15.22 17.99 -11.96
N CYS A 182 14.10 17.54 -11.39
CA CYS A 182 12.77 17.88 -11.87
C CYS A 182 12.48 19.38 -11.64
N SER A 183 12.35 20.15 -12.71
CA SER A 183 12.15 21.61 -12.70
C SER A 183 10.70 22.03 -12.45
N ILE A 184 10.11 21.47 -11.40
CA ILE A 184 8.75 21.77 -10.89
C ILE A 184 8.80 21.91 -9.36
N PRO A 185 7.82 22.57 -8.73
CA PRO A 185 7.66 22.55 -7.28
C PRO A 185 7.58 21.13 -6.73
N LYS A 186 8.31 20.89 -5.64
CA LYS A 186 8.51 19.57 -5.06
C LYS A 186 8.21 19.56 -3.57
N LEU A 187 7.54 18.51 -3.11
CA LEU A 187 7.25 18.22 -1.71
C LEU A 187 7.82 16.85 -1.32
N LEU A 188 8.49 16.76 -0.18
CA LEU A 188 8.94 15.51 0.42
C LEU A 188 8.30 15.35 1.80
N LEU A 189 7.55 14.26 2.00
CA LEU A 189 6.95 13.90 3.28
C LEU A 189 7.68 12.71 3.88
N LEU A 190 8.20 12.84 5.10
CA LEU A 190 8.96 11.78 5.78
C LEU A 190 8.31 11.40 7.11
N ALA A 191 8.36 10.12 7.48
CA ALA A 191 7.98 9.69 8.84
C ALA A 191 9.02 10.11 9.91
N GLY A 192 10.26 10.38 9.50
CA GLY A 192 11.37 10.79 10.37
C GLY A 192 12.48 11.53 9.61
N VAL A 193 13.19 12.44 10.30
CA VAL A 193 14.29 13.25 9.73
C VAL A 193 15.56 12.45 9.46
N ASP A 194 15.72 11.32 10.14
CA ASP A 194 16.82 10.36 10.03
C ASP A 194 16.91 9.68 8.67
N ARG A 195 15.95 9.97 7.77
CA ARG A 195 15.86 9.32 6.46
C ARG A 195 16.54 10.06 5.33
N LEU A 196 16.93 11.32 5.50
CA LEU A 196 17.58 12.10 4.44
C LEU A 196 18.99 11.58 4.12
N ASP A 197 19.28 11.40 2.84
CA ASP A 197 20.63 11.13 2.37
C ASP A 197 21.40 12.43 2.11
N LYS A 198 22.67 12.28 1.72
CA LYS A 198 23.55 13.41 1.46
C LYS A 198 23.00 14.36 0.39
N ASP A 199 22.47 13.81 -0.71
CA ASP A 199 22.04 14.60 -1.87
C ASP A 199 20.77 15.39 -1.56
N LEU A 200 19.78 14.77 -0.91
CA LEU A 200 18.57 15.46 -0.47
C LEU A 200 18.84 16.43 0.68
N THR A 201 19.81 16.15 1.56
CA THR A 201 20.23 17.11 2.59
C THR A 201 20.78 18.38 1.95
N ILE A 202 21.68 18.25 0.97
CA ILE A 202 22.22 19.39 0.22
C ILE A 202 21.10 20.12 -0.52
N GLY A 203 20.21 19.38 -1.20
CA GLY A 203 19.08 19.96 -1.93
C GLY A 203 18.11 20.72 -1.03
N GLN A 204 17.85 20.20 0.17
CA GLN A 204 16.99 20.84 1.17
C GLN A 204 17.63 22.12 1.71
N MET A 205 18.93 22.09 2.04
CA MET A 205 19.66 23.28 2.48
C MET A 205 19.73 24.37 1.40
N GLN A 206 19.66 23.99 0.13
CA GLN A 206 19.58 24.91 -1.02
C GLN A 206 18.13 25.38 -1.31
N GLY A 207 17.13 24.92 -0.56
CA GLY A 207 15.72 25.28 -0.77
C GLY A 207 15.11 24.72 -2.06
N LYS A 208 15.64 23.61 -2.60
CA LYS A 208 15.18 23.04 -3.89
C LYS A 208 13.83 22.33 -3.82
N PHE A 209 13.36 21.99 -2.63
CA PHE A 209 12.06 21.38 -2.39
C PHE A 209 11.55 21.75 -0.99
N GLN A 210 10.24 21.59 -0.76
CA GLN A 210 9.63 21.71 0.55
C GLN A 210 9.66 20.34 1.24
N MET A 211 9.98 20.32 2.53
CA MET A 211 9.98 19.10 3.33
C MET A 211 9.06 19.25 4.53
N GLN A 212 8.29 18.21 4.83
CA GLN A 212 7.58 18.09 6.10
C GLN A 212 7.82 16.71 6.72
N VAL A 213 7.90 16.70 8.05
CA VAL A 213 8.12 15.48 8.83
C VAL A 213 6.84 15.21 9.59
N LEU A 214 6.28 14.02 9.40
CA LEU A 214 5.06 13.55 10.04
C LEU A 214 5.43 12.43 11.02
N PRO A 215 5.81 12.78 12.26
CA PRO A 215 6.24 11.79 13.23
C PRO A 215 5.09 10.85 13.61
N GLN A 216 5.45 9.73 14.23
CA GLN A 216 4.53 8.71 14.77
C GLN A 216 3.79 7.85 13.73
N CYS A 217 4.15 7.96 12.46
CA CYS A 217 3.66 7.07 11.41
C CYS A 217 4.58 5.86 11.22
N GLY A 218 4.01 4.74 10.79
CA GLY A 218 4.73 3.59 10.28
C GLY A 218 5.23 3.83 8.85
N HIS A 219 5.22 2.79 8.01
CA HIS A 219 5.69 2.91 6.63
C HIS A 219 4.69 3.67 5.74
N ALA A 220 3.39 3.44 5.90
CA ALA A 220 2.34 4.06 5.09
C ALA A 220 1.79 5.33 5.77
N VAL A 221 2.57 6.41 5.72
CA VAL A 221 2.23 7.69 6.38
C VAL A 221 0.84 8.22 5.98
N HIS A 222 0.46 8.03 4.71
CA HIS A 222 -0.84 8.47 4.20
C HIS A 222 -2.02 7.57 4.63
N GLU A 223 -1.76 6.34 5.08
CA GLU A 223 -2.79 5.50 5.72
C GLU A 223 -2.89 5.81 7.21
N ASP A 224 -1.75 6.01 7.86
CA ASP A 224 -1.65 6.23 9.30
C ASP A 224 -2.11 7.62 9.75
N ALA A 225 -1.77 8.66 8.99
CA ALA A 225 -2.11 10.06 9.29
C ALA A 225 -2.65 10.78 8.03
N PRO A 226 -3.80 10.32 7.48
CA PRO A 226 -4.36 10.86 6.25
C PRO A 226 -4.62 12.37 6.33
N ASP A 227 -5.14 12.87 7.45
CA ASP A 227 -5.43 14.29 7.65
C ASP A 227 -4.16 15.15 7.59
N LYS A 228 -3.07 14.69 8.21
CA LYS A 228 -1.80 15.44 8.21
C LYS A 228 -1.15 15.45 6.82
N VAL A 229 -1.24 14.34 6.08
CA VAL A 229 -0.79 14.29 4.69
C VAL A 229 -1.64 15.22 3.82
N ALA A 230 -2.96 15.22 4.00
CA ALA A 230 -3.86 16.10 3.29
C ALA A 230 -3.57 17.59 3.61
N GLU A 231 -3.35 17.94 4.87
CA GLU A 231 -2.99 19.30 5.30
C GLU A 231 -1.67 19.77 4.68
N ALA A 232 -0.65 18.89 4.67
CA ALA A 232 0.64 19.17 4.06
C ALA A 232 0.52 19.45 2.55
N VAL A 233 -0.22 18.60 1.85
CA VAL A 233 -0.46 18.73 0.40
C VAL A 233 -1.32 19.95 0.10
N ALA A 234 -2.39 20.19 0.86
CA ALA A 234 -3.25 21.36 0.69
C ALA A 234 -2.47 22.67 0.88
N THR A 235 -1.66 22.75 1.94
CA THR A 235 -0.78 23.91 2.19
C THR A 235 0.19 24.12 1.04
N PHE A 236 0.78 23.05 0.50
CA PHE A 236 1.65 23.12 -0.67
C PHE A 236 0.92 23.62 -1.92
N LEU A 237 -0.26 23.07 -2.22
CA LEU A 237 -1.08 23.48 -3.36
C LEU A 237 -1.47 24.97 -3.28
N ILE A 238 -1.91 25.44 -2.11
CA ILE A 238 -2.30 26.84 -1.89
C ILE A 238 -1.07 27.75 -1.97
N ARG A 239 0.06 27.37 -1.35
CA ARG A 239 1.32 28.13 -1.41
C ARG A 239 1.76 28.40 -2.86
N HIS A 240 1.59 27.41 -3.73
CA HIS A 240 1.96 27.50 -5.14
C HIS A 240 0.82 27.95 -6.07
N ARG A 241 -0.35 28.30 -5.52
CA ARG A 241 -1.55 28.72 -6.27
C ARG A 241 -2.02 27.68 -7.30
N PHE A 242 -1.89 26.40 -6.95
CA PHE A 242 -2.38 25.28 -7.76
C PHE A 242 -3.83 24.92 -7.45
N ALA A 243 -4.31 25.28 -6.26
CA ALA A 243 -5.69 25.08 -5.84
C ALA A 243 -6.14 26.21 -4.91
N GLU A 244 -7.45 26.39 -4.82
CA GLU A 244 -8.09 27.35 -3.93
C GLU A 244 -8.56 26.66 -2.63
N PRO A 245 -8.40 27.30 -1.46
CA PRO A 245 -8.90 26.76 -0.20
C PRO A 245 -10.44 26.71 -0.20
N ILE A 246 -11.00 25.67 0.41
CA ILE A 246 -12.44 25.60 0.71
C ILE A 246 -12.65 25.96 2.18
N GLY A 247 -13.67 26.78 2.45
CA GLY A 247 -14.03 27.17 3.82
C GLY A 247 -12.94 27.99 4.53
N GLY A 248 -12.86 27.87 5.85
CA GLY A 248 -11.89 28.58 6.69
C GLY A 248 -10.53 27.90 6.83
N PHE A 249 -10.08 27.14 5.81
CA PHE A 249 -8.79 26.43 5.88
C PHE A 249 -7.64 27.43 6.13
N GLN A 250 -7.00 27.30 7.29
CA GLN A 250 -5.83 28.11 7.64
C GLN A 250 -4.56 27.37 7.24
N CYS A 251 -3.82 27.93 6.29
CA CYS A 251 -2.50 27.40 5.95
C CYS A 251 -1.58 27.49 7.16
N VAL A 252 -1.15 26.33 7.67
CA VAL A 252 -0.09 26.26 8.66
C VAL A 252 1.24 26.27 7.92
N PHE A 253 1.77 27.47 7.70
CA PHE A 253 3.14 27.59 7.18
C PHE A 253 4.10 27.26 8.30
N PRO A 254 5.03 26.30 8.12
CA PRO A 254 6.13 26.13 9.06
C PRO A 254 6.86 27.48 9.18
N GLY A 255 6.98 27.99 10.41
CA GLY A 255 7.72 29.22 10.68
C GLY A 255 9.15 29.10 10.15
N CYS A 256 9.63 30.18 9.55
CA CYS A 256 11.00 30.32 9.02
C CYS A 256 12.07 30.04 10.09
#